data_AF-A0A962S627-F1
#
_entry.id   AF-A0A962S627-F1
#
_cell.length_a   1.000
_cell.length_b   1.000
_cell.length_c   1.000
_cell.angle_alpha   90.00
_cell.angle_beta   90.00
_cell.angle_gamma   90.00
#
_symmetry.space_group_name_H-M   'P 1'
#
loop_
_entity.id
_entity.type
_entity.pdbx_description
1 polymer ?
#
loop_
_entity_poly.entity_id
_entity_poly.type
_entity_poly.pdbx_seq_one_letter_code
_entity_poly.pdbx_strand_id
1 'polypeptide(L)'
;MHGHNLKSLFFVLLTALLLSACAGGNSGFSEDGAQSRAAVGKVNECKPGDKRVASQAQCLQDDAACYPLTDGSWCTGPRGLTCPAGSRALKKGEPCPPGSKCFSPGPNLECVIDL
;
A
#
# COMPACT_ATOMS: atom_id res chain seq x y z
N MET A 1 -15.28 59.82 38.94
CA MET A 1 -14.12 59.41 38.10
C MET A 1 -13.82 57.95 38.41
N HIS A 2 -13.53 57.12 37.39
CA HIS A 2 -13.22 55.67 37.45
C HIS A 2 -14.38 54.66 37.23
N GLY A 3 -15.29 54.95 36.30
CA GLY A 3 -16.18 53.96 35.65
C GLY A 3 -15.61 53.33 34.37
N HIS A 4 -14.28 53.17 34.28
CA HIS A 4 -13.59 52.78 33.02
C HIS A 4 -12.82 51.45 33.08
N ASN A 5 -12.81 50.72 34.20
CA ASN A 5 -11.99 49.50 34.33
C ASN A 5 -12.74 48.19 34.04
N LEU A 6 -14.08 48.16 34.10
CA LEU A 6 -14.85 46.93 33.82
C LEU A 6 -15.10 46.73 32.31
N LYS A 7 -15.23 47.82 31.54
CA LYS A 7 -15.41 47.77 30.07
C LYS A 7 -14.14 47.31 29.34
N SER A 8 -12.96 47.63 29.87
CA SER A 8 -11.68 47.24 29.27
C SER A 8 -11.43 45.72 29.40
N LEU A 9 -11.79 45.14 30.54
CA LEU A 9 -11.70 43.69 30.79
C LEU A 9 -12.65 42.88 29.90
N PHE A 10 -13.87 43.37 29.66
CA PHE A 10 -14.80 42.74 28.72
C PHE A 10 -14.30 42.79 27.28
N PHE A 11 -13.63 43.89 26.87
CA PHE A 11 -13.14 44.05 25.51
C PHE A 11 -11.98 43.08 25.18
N VAL A 12 -11.09 42.83 26.15
CA VAL A 12 -10.00 41.85 26.01
C VAL A 12 -10.53 40.42 26.01
N LEU A 13 -11.55 40.11 26.82
CA LEU A 13 -12.16 38.78 26.85
C LEU A 13 -12.93 38.48 25.55
N LEU A 14 -13.60 39.47 24.96
CA LEU A 14 -14.34 39.31 23.70
C LEU A 14 -13.41 39.13 22.50
N THR A 15 -12.24 39.79 22.49
CA THR A 15 -11.25 39.64 21.41
C THR A 15 -10.55 38.28 21.45
N ALA A 16 -10.33 37.69 22.63
CA ALA A 16 -9.74 36.35 22.74
C ALA A 16 -10.66 35.23 22.20
N LEU A 17 -11.97 35.40 22.26
CA LEU A 17 -12.95 34.41 21.76
C LEU A 17 -13.09 34.41 20.23
N LEU A 18 -12.74 35.50 19.55
CA LEU A 18 -12.88 35.65 18.10
C LEU A 18 -11.71 35.05 17.30
N LEU A 19 -10.58 34.71 17.93
CA LEU A 19 -9.48 33.98 17.28
C LEU A 19 -9.65 32.45 17.25
N SER A 20 -10.74 31.90 17.80
CA SER A 20 -10.95 30.44 17.86
C SER A 20 -11.83 29.88 16.73
N ALA A 21 -12.19 30.69 15.72
CA ALA A 21 -13.11 30.31 14.64
C ALA A 21 -12.46 30.14 13.25
N CYS A 22 -11.22 29.66 13.18
CA CYS A 22 -10.67 29.08 11.94
C CYS A 22 -9.64 27.97 12.23
N ALA A 23 -10.14 26.88 12.81
CA ALA A 23 -9.57 25.54 12.65
C ALA A 23 -10.72 24.54 12.54
N GLY A 24 -11.71 24.86 11.69
CA GLY A 24 -12.67 23.91 11.15
C GLY A 24 -11.98 23.07 10.08
N GLY A 25 -11.12 22.16 10.53
CA GLY A 25 -10.62 21.05 9.75
C GLY A 25 -11.04 19.77 10.45
N ASN A 26 -12.29 19.37 10.25
CA ASN A 26 -12.76 18.04 10.60
C ASN A 26 -12.00 17.01 9.74
N SER A 27 -10.88 16.57 10.26
CA SER A 27 -10.34 15.25 9.98
C SER A 27 -9.86 14.76 11.32
N GLY A 28 -10.75 14.07 12.05
CA GLY A 28 -10.26 13.00 12.88
C GLY A 28 -9.32 12.20 12.00
N PHE A 29 -8.02 12.29 12.27
CA PHE A 29 -7.10 11.25 11.87
C PHE A 29 -7.54 10.03 12.68
N SER A 30 -8.58 9.36 12.17
CA SER A 30 -8.55 7.92 12.17
C SER A 30 -7.18 7.56 11.63
N GLU A 31 -6.48 6.73 12.38
CA GLU A 31 -5.34 5.96 11.91
C GLU A 31 -5.81 5.03 10.78
N ASP A 32 -6.27 5.60 9.67
CA ASP A 32 -6.57 4.96 8.38
C ASP A 32 -5.38 5.22 7.44
N GLY A 33 -4.18 5.15 8.00
CA GLY A 33 -2.90 5.13 7.28
C GLY A 33 -2.50 3.75 6.78
N ALA A 34 -3.44 2.79 6.71
CA ALA A 34 -3.16 1.43 6.23
C ALA A 34 -4.28 0.83 5.37
N GLN A 35 -5.27 1.61 4.94
CA GLN A 35 -6.42 1.13 4.16
C GLN A 35 -6.32 1.49 2.66
N SER A 36 -5.10 1.52 2.11
CA SER A 36 -4.87 1.67 0.66
C SER A 36 -3.91 0.64 0.05
N ARG A 37 -3.63 -0.46 0.76
CA ARG A 37 -3.26 -1.72 0.10
C ARG A 37 -4.48 -2.61 0.16
N ALA A 38 -5.20 -2.61 -0.94
CA ALA A 38 -6.35 -3.44 -1.25
C ALA A 38 -6.39 -4.72 -0.42
N ALA A 39 -7.56 -4.98 0.15
CA ALA A 39 -7.96 -6.30 0.60
C ALA A 39 -7.76 -7.31 -0.54
N VAL A 40 -6.53 -7.80 -0.70
CA VAL A 40 -6.29 -9.16 -1.13
C VAL A 40 -7.01 -9.96 -0.07
N GLY A 41 -8.22 -10.40 -0.37
CA GLY A 41 -9.08 -11.10 0.58
C GLY A 41 -8.24 -12.11 1.34
N LYS A 42 -8.31 -12.05 2.68
CA LYS A 42 -7.48 -12.91 3.53
C LYS A 42 -7.64 -14.35 3.04
N VAL A 43 -6.57 -14.93 2.53
CA VAL A 43 -6.56 -16.30 2.04
C VAL A 43 -6.33 -17.24 3.22
N ASN A 44 -6.79 -18.49 3.13
CA ASN A 44 -6.61 -19.46 4.22
C ASN A 44 -5.19 -20.07 4.20
N GLU A 45 -4.57 -20.13 3.03
CA GLU A 45 -3.27 -20.76 2.81
C GLU A 45 -2.37 -19.90 1.92
N CYS A 46 -1.06 -20.10 2.04
CA CYS A 46 -0.09 -19.45 1.16
C CYS A 46 -0.19 -20.03 -0.26
N LYS A 47 0.00 -19.17 -1.26
CA LYS A 47 0.16 -19.59 -2.66
C LYS A 47 1.37 -20.53 -2.78
N PRO A 48 1.36 -21.46 -3.75
CA PRO A 48 2.48 -22.36 -3.98
C PRO A 48 3.81 -21.62 -4.12
N GLY A 49 4.82 -22.05 -3.36
CA GLY A 49 6.16 -21.44 -3.32
C GLY A 49 6.33 -20.31 -2.31
N ASP A 50 5.24 -19.79 -1.72
CA ASP A 50 5.30 -18.85 -0.61
C ASP A 50 5.43 -19.60 0.74
N LYS A 51 5.94 -18.92 1.77
CA LYS A 51 6.15 -19.40 3.13
C LYS A 51 5.33 -18.60 4.13
N ARG A 52 4.78 -19.27 5.15
CA ARG A 52 4.07 -18.62 6.26
C ARG A 52 5.06 -18.01 7.26
N VAL A 53 4.79 -16.80 7.71
CA VAL A 53 5.52 -16.06 8.74
C VAL A 53 4.55 -15.48 9.78
N ALA A 54 5.04 -15.20 10.99
CA ALA A 54 4.16 -14.82 12.10
C ALA A 54 3.69 -13.36 12.00
N SER A 55 4.47 -12.49 11.37
CA SER A 55 4.12 -11.07 11.22
C SER A 55 4.59 -10.49 9.89
N GLN A 56 3.98 -9.37 9.51
CA GLN A 56 4.34 -8.61 8.30
C GLN A 56 5.83 -8.21 8.28
N ALA A 57 6.42 -7.90 9.45
CA ALA A 57 7.81 -7.48 9.57
C ALA A 57 8.81 -8.56 9.15
N GLN A 58 8.38 -9.84 9.10
CA GLN A 58 9.20 -10.96 8.67
C GLN A 58 9.09 -11.24 7.16
N CYS A 59 8.29 -10.46 6.42
CA CYS A 59 8.31 -10.51 4.96
C CYS A 59 9.64 -9.97 4.44
N LEU A 60 10.26 -10.73 3.52
CA LEU A 60 11.50 -10.32 2.84
C LEU A 60 11.28 -8.95 2.17
N GLN A 61 12.26 -8.05 2.25
CA GLN A 61 12.11 -6.66 1.81
C GLN A 61 12.39 -6.47 0.30
N ASP A 62 13.03 -7.44 -0.35
CA ASP A 62 13.48 -7.37 -1.74
C ASP A 62 12.51 -8.08 -2.69
N ASP A 63 11.55 -7.33 -3.24
CA ASP A 63 10.58 -7.80 -4.24
C ASP A 63 9.83 -9.10 -3.85
N ALA A 64 9.64 -9.31 -2.55
CA ALA A 64 8.89 -10.45 -2.06
C ALA A 64 7.39 -10.14 -1.90
N ALA A 65 6.60 -11.19 -1.99
CA ALA A 65 5.23 -11.21 -1.59
C ALA A 65 5.13 -10.80 -0.14
N CYS A 66 4.09 -10.07 0.20
CA CYS A 66 3.65 -9.98 1.59
C CYS A 66 2.14 -9.79 1.61
N TYR A 67 1.41 -10.81 2.07
CA TYR A 67 -0.06 -10.74 2.18
C TYR A 67 -0.56 -11.49 3.43
N PRO A 68 -1.66 -11.02 4.02
CA PRO A 68 -2.21 -11.58 5.26
C PRO A 68 -3.04 -12.83 5.02
N LEU A 69 -3.04 -13.71 6.02
CA LEU A 69 -3.92 -14.88 6.11
C LEU A 69 -5.09 -14.63 7.06
N THR A 70 -6.12 -15.47 6.96
CA THR A 70 -7.33 -15.40 7.81
C THR A 70 -7.03 -15.63 9.29
N ASP A 71 -6.03 -16.44 9.62
CA ASP A 71 -5.60 -16.74 10.99
C ASP A 71 -4.67 -15.68 11.61
N GLY A 72 -4.45 -14.56 10.91
CA GLY A 72 -3.60 -13.46 11.38
C GLY A 72 -2.11 -13.63 11.10
N SER A 73 -1.70 -14.80 10.58
CA SER A 73 -0.35 -14.99 10.04
C SER A 73 -0.20 -14.34 8.66
N TRP A 74 1.01 -14.34 8.12
CA TRP A 74 1.35 -13.71 6.84
C TRP A 74 2.04 -14.71 5.91
N CYS A 75 1.96 -14.47 4.61
CA CYS A 75 2.74 -15.22 3.63
C CYS A 75 3.76 -14.31 2.95
N THR A 76 4.98 -14.82 2.79
CA THR A 76 6.05 -14.18 2.04
C THR A 76 6.69 -15.18 1.09
N GLY A 77 7.12 -14.72 -0.08
CA GLY A 77 7.76 -15.56 -1.07
C GLY A 77 8.32 -14.71 -2.20
N PRO A 78 9.22 -15.24 -3.02
CA PRO A 78 9.76 -14.45 -4.13
C PRO A 78 8.61 -14.00 -5.04
N ARG A 79 8.45 -12.71 -5.31
CA ARG A 79 7.73 -12.32 -6.52
C ARG A 79 8.75 -12.43 -7.63
N GLY A 80 8.86 -13.63 -8.18
CA GLY A 80 9.52 -13.79 -9.46
C GLY A 80 8.89 -12.81 -10.45
N LEU A 81 9.72 -12.19 -11.28
CA LEU A 81 9.21 -11.48 -12.45
C LEU A 81 8.29 -12.45 -13.18
N THR A 82 7.04 -12.05 -13.37
CA THR A 82 6.03 -12.84 -14.08
C THR A 82 5.74 -12.13 -15.38
N CYS A 83 5.48 -12.90 -16.44
CA CYS A 83 5.12 -12.32 -17.72
C CYS A 83 3.80 -11.53 -17.59
N PRO A 84 3.72 -10.32 -18.16
CA PRO A 84 2.52 -9.49 -18.08
C PRO A 84 1.33 -10.16 -18.77
N ALA A 85 0.11 -9.69 -18.48
CA ALA A 85 -1.10 -10.20 -19.11
C ALA A 85 -0.99 -10.14 -20.66
N GLY A 86 -1.51 -11.17 -21.33
CA GLY A 86 -1.38 -11.32 -22.79
C GLY A 86 -0.05 -11.93 -23.25
N SER A 87 0.83 -12.30 -22.31
CA SER A 87 2.07 -13.01 -22.60
C SER A 87 2.22 -14.27 -21.74
N ARG A 88 3.04 -15.22 -22.18
CA ARG A 88 3.40 -16.43 -21.42
C ARG A 88 4.92 -16.53 -21.23
N ALA A 89 5.34 -17.25 -20.20
CA ALA A 89 6.76 -17.53 -19.99
C ALA A 89 7.28 -18.49 -21.06
N LEU A 90 8.41 -18.15 -21.66
CA LEU A 90 9.15 -18.99 -22.59
C LEU A 90 10.16 -19.82 -21.79
N LYS A 91 10.29 -21.12 -22.13
CA LYS A 91 11.26 -21.98 -21.46
C LYS A 91 12.67 -21.54 -21.82
N LYS A 92 13.60 -21.56 -20.86
CA LYS A 92 14.99 -21.13 -21.08
C LYS A 92 15.62 -21.92 -22.25
N GLY A 93 16.12 -21.19 -23.25
CA GLY A 93 16.74 -21.75 -24.45
C GLY A 93 15.78 -22.22 -25.53
N GLU A 94 14.46 -22.06 -25.33
CA GLU A 94 13.48 -22.28 -26.40
C GLU A 94 13.55 -21.10 -27.39
N PRO A 95 13.57 -21.35 -28.71
CA PRO A 95 13.58 -20.28 -29.69
C PRO A 95 12.25 -19.51 -29.68
N CYS A 96 12.30 -18.24 -30.07
CA CYS A 96 11.07 -17.44 -30.21
C CYS A 96 10.17 -18.03 -31.31
N PRO A 97 8.90 -18.37 -31.02
CA PRO A 97 7.99 -18.96 -32.01
C PRO A 97 7.75 -18.01 -33.21
N PRO A 98 7.55 -18.56 -34.42
CA PRO A 98 7.19 -17.75 -35.57
C PRO A 98 5.81 -17.11 -35.39
N GLY A 99 5.66 -15.84 -35.79
CA GLY A 99 4.43 -15.08 -35.59
C GLY A 99 4.25 -14.54 -34.16
N SER A 100 5.31 -14.56 -33.34
CA SER A 100 5.27 -14.07 -31.97
C SER A 100 6.35 -13.01 -31.72
N LYS A 101 6.19 -12.24 -30.64
CA LYS A 101 7.20 -11.31 -30.13
C LYS A 101 7.70 -11.78 -28.77
N CYS A 102 9.01 -12.01 -28.67
CA CYS A 102 9.67 -12.37 -27.41
C CYS A 102 10.38 -11.17 -26.78
N PHE A 103 10.36 -11.10 -25.45
CA PHE A 103 11.00 -10.04 -24.66
C PHE A 103 11.39 -10.57 -23.27
N SER A 104 12.38 -9.94 -22.64
CA SER A 104 12.86 -10.32 -21.31
C SER A 104 12.64 -9.17 -20.32
N PRO A 105 11.59 -9.22 -19.47
CA PRO A 105 11.35 -8.19 -18.47
C PRO A 105 12.31 -8.23 -17.28
N GLY A 106 13.18 -9.25 -17.20
CA GLY A 106 14.34 -9.22 -16.32
C GLY A 106 15.07 -10.56 -16.22
N PRO A 107 15.99 -10.69 -15.26
CA PRO A 107 16.96 -11.77 -15.25
C PRO A 107 16.27 -13.14 -15.12
N ASN A 108 16.61 -14.05 -16.04
CA ASN A 108 16.05 -15.40 -16.13
C ASN A 108 14.54 -15.48 -16.42
N LEU A 109 13.91 -14.41 -16.93
CA LEU A 109 12.56 -14.47 -17.48
C LEU A 109 12.54 -14.02 -18.94
N GLU A 110 12.10 -14.91 -19.82
CA GLU A 110 11.69 -14.60 -21.19
C GLU A 110 10.19 -14.80 -21.31
N CYS A 111 9.55 -13.87 -22.01
CA CYS A 111 8.12 -13.84 -22.25
C CYS A 111 7.85 -13.79 -23.74
N VAL A 112 6.74 -14.37 -24.17
CA VAL A 112 6.29 -14.38 -25.55
C VAL A 112 4.83 -13.94 -25.66
N ILE A 113 4.54 -13.12 -26.67
CA ILE A 113 3.20 -12.66 -27.08
C ILE A 113 2.94 -13.16 -28.50
N ASP A 114 1.82 -13.80 -28.75
CA ASP A 114 1.39 -14.17 -30.10
C ASP A 114 0.79 -12.93 -30.80
N LEU A 115 1.18 -12.69 -32.06
CA LEU A 115 0.78 -11.53 -32.87
C LEU A 115 -0.31 -11.86 -33.87
#